data_AF-A0A6C0IQE1-F1
#
_entry.id   AF-A0A6C0IQE1-F1
#
_cell.length_a   1.000
_cell.length_b   1.000
_cell.length_c   1.000
_cell.angle_alpha   90.00
_cell.angle_beta   90.00
_cell.angle_gamma   90.00
#
_symmetry.space_group_name_H-M   'P 1'
#
loop_
_entity.id
_entity.type
_entity.pdbx_description
1 polymer ?
#
loop_
_entity_poly.entity_id
_entity_poly.type
_entity_poly.pdbx_seq_one_letter_code
_entity_poly.pdbx_strand_id
1 'polypeptide(L)'
;MNYTFNLNTTACKPLSVTCNGNTTMKHLRELLFEEIKINTVFTEDDILDIFIPNTQSVETLSISNTNELVKDFIPMNRDFFPFSPDTKNTYTLYAIDRMYRERIDPPVDTTVQHSHHARREIKTNHAEGFIQSTKRMLSLW
;
A
#
# COMPACT_ATOMS: atom_id res chain seq x y z
N MET A 1 20.13 -9.43 22.02
CA MET A 1 19.87 -8.03 21.62
C MET A 1 18.53 -8.02 20.91
N ASN A 2 17.62 -7.15 21.29
CA ASN A 2 16.30 -7.09 20.67
C ASN A 2 16.28 -5.99 19.61
N TYR A 3 15.46 -6.22 18.59
CA TYR A 3 15.23 -5.35 17.46
C TYR A 3 13.74 -5.09 17.34
N THR A 4 13.37 -3.83 17.10
CA THR A 4 11.99 -3.41 16.96
C THR A 4 11.77 -2.85 15.57
N PHE A 5 10.73 -3.31 14.90
CA PHE A 5 10.37 -2.90 13.55
C PHE A 5 8.99 -2.25 13.59
N ASN A 6 8.94 -0.96 13.25
CA ASN A 6 7.71 -0.21 13.10
C ASN A 6 7.25 -0.31 11.65
N LEU A 7 6.28 -1.18 11.41
CA LEU A 7 5.74 -1.48 10.09
C LEU A 7 4.58 -0.55 9.75
N ASN A 8 4.77 0.27 8.73
CA ASN A 8 3.73 1.11 8.15
C ASN A 8 2.96 0.31 7.08
N THR A 9 1.62 0.32 7.19
CA THR A 9 0.71 -0.26 6.19
C THR A 9 -0.24 0.84 5.70
N THR A 10 -0.98 0.59 4.62
CA THR A 10 -1.96 1.57 4.12
C THR A 10 -3.30 1.57 4.88
N ALA A 11 -3.53 0.56 5.73
CA ALA A 11 -4.82 0.33 6.38
C ALA A 11 -4.90 0.91 7.80
N CYS A 12 -3.78 1.03 8.52
CA CYS A 12 -3.81 1.34 9.94
C CYS A 12 -2.61 2.18 10.42
N LYS A 13 -2.59 2.44 11.73
CA LYS A 13 -1.43 3.00 12.42
C LYS A 13 -0.23 2.05 12.33
N PRO A 14 1.01 2.55 12.50
CA PRO A 14 2.20 1.72 12.45
C PRO A 14 2.12 0.56 13.46
N LEU A 15 2.43 -0.65 12.99
CA LEU A 15 2.44 -1.87 13.79
C LEU A 15 3.85 -2.11 14.33
N SER A 16 4.00 -2.47 15.60
CA SER A 16 5.32 -2.64 16.21
C SER A 16 5.62 -4.12 16.44
N VAL A 17 6.62 -4.65 15.72
CA VAL A 17 7.07 -6.04 15.84
C VAL A 17 8.44 -6.08 16.48
N THR A 18 8.59 -6.82 17.58
CA THR A 18 9.88 -6.95 18.28
C THR A 18 10.35 -8.39 18.25
N CYS A 19 11.62 -8.61 17.89
CA CYS A 19 12.24 -9.92 17.86
C CYS A 19 13.64 -9.93 18.49
N ASN A 20 14.14 -11.12 18.79
CA ASN A 20 15.53 -11.32 19.19
C ASN A 20 16.45 -11.28 17.95
N GLY A 21 17.67 -10.78 18.08
CA GLY A 21 18.69 -10.84 17.04
C GLY A 21 19.07 -12.23 16.55
N ASN A 22 18.83 -13.28 17.34
CA ASN A 22 19.00 -14.67 16.92
C ASN A 22 17.80 -15.22 16.13
N THR A 23 16.79 -14.39 15.86
CA THR A 23 15.69 -14.74 14.97
C THR A 23 16.18 -14.74 13.53
N THR A 24 15.70 -15.67 12.70
CA THR A 24 16.00 -15.66 11.26
C THR A 24 15.18 -14.60 10.54
N MET A 25 15.66 -14.08 9.41
CA MET A 25 14.92 -13.15 8.57
C MET A 25 13.60 -13.74 8.08
N LYS A 26 13.58 -15.04 7.77
CA LYS A 26 12.36 -15.80 7.50
C LYS A 26 11.35 -15.72 8.66
N HIS A 27 11.78 -15.96 9.90
CA HIS A 27 10.86 -15.91 11.03
C HIS A 27 10.42 -14.48 11.37
N LEU A 28 11.30 -13.49 11.20
CA LEU A 28 10.91 -12.08 11.29
C LEU A 28 9.83 -11.75 10.25
N ARG A 29 9.97 -12.23 9.00
CA ARG A 29 8.96 -12.07 7.96
C ARG A 29 7.63 -12.68 8.41
N GLU A 30 7.61 -13.91 8.90
CA GLU A 30 6.41 -14.56 9.44
C GLU A 30 5.75 -13.73 10.55
N LEU A 31 6.53 -13.20 11.49
CA LEU A 31 6.02 -12.33 12.56
C LEU A 31 5.40 -11.03 12.02
N LEU A 32 6.01 -10.42 11.01
CA LEU A 32 5.47 -9.23 10.36
C LEU A 32 4.13 -9.52 9.68
N PHE A 33 4.01 -10.66 8.99
CA PHE A 33 2.76 -11.07 8.34
C PHE A 33 1.65 -11.37 9.34
N GLU A 34 1.96 -12.09 10.42
CA GLU A 34 0.98 -12.36 11.47
C GLU A 34 0.49 -11.05 12.14
N GLU A 35 1.39 -10.10 12.39
CA GLU A 35 1.00 -8.81 12.96
C GLU A 35 0.09 -8.02 12.00
N ILE A 36 0.38 -8.01 10.69
CA ILE A 36 -0.50 -7.41 9.68
C ILE A 36 -1.88 -8.07 9.72
N LYS A 37 -1.93 -9.40 9.70
CA LYS A 37 -3.17 -10.17 9.64
C LYS A 37 -4.05 -10.00 10.88
N ILE A 38 -3.45 -9.85 12.06
CA ILE A 38 -4.17 -9.62 13.31
C ILE A 38 -4.78 -8.21 13.34
N ASN A 39 -4.08 -7.20 12.82
CA ASN A 39 -4.46 -5.80 12.98
C ASN A 39 -5.14 -5.18 11.76
N THR A 40 -5.16 -5.86 10.62
CA THR A 40 -5.70 -5.35 9.36
C THR A 40 -6.60 -6.38 8.67
N VAL A 41 -7.28 -5.95 7.61
CA VAL A 41 -8.06 -6.85 6.75
C VAL A 41 -7.20 -7.60 5.73
N PHE A 42 -5.89 -7.32 5.67
CA PHE A 42 -5.00 -7.89 4.67
C PHE A 42 -4.63 -9.33 4.99
N THR A 43 -4.62 -10.15 3.95
CA THR A 43 -4.06 -11.50 3.95
C THR A 43 -2.63 -11.49 3.40
N GLU A 44 -1.89 -12.59 3.55
CA GLU A 44 -0.53 -12.69 2.98
C GLU A 44 -0.52 -12.47 1.46
N ASP A 45 -1.57 -12.89 0.75
CA ASP A 45 -1.70 -12.70 -0.70
C ASP A 45 -1.91 -11.24 -1.12
N ASP A 46 -2.38 -10.40 -0.20
CA ASP A 46 -2.62 -8.97 -0.45
C ASP A 46 -1.34 -8.15 -0.32
N ILE A 47 -0.36 -8.61 0.46
CA ILE A 47 0.91 -7.93 0.66
C ILE A 47 1.88 -8.36 -0.45
N LEU A 48 2.30 -7.40 -1.25
CA LEU A 48 3.22 -7.62 -2.37
C LEU A 48 4.67 -7.67 -1.89
N ASP A 49 5.05 -6.77 -0.99
CA ASP A 49 6.39 -6.74 -0.40
C ASP A 49 6.39 -6.02 0.96
N ILE A 50 7.39 -6.34 1.77
CA ILE A 50 7.74 -5.60 2.99
C ILE A 50 9.18 -5.15 2.81
N PHE A 51 9.40 -3.85 2.84
CA PHE A 51 10.70 -3.27 2.48
C PHE A 51 11.08 -2.10 3.38
N ILE A 52 12.36 -1.72 3.29
CA ILE A 52 12.93 -0.53 3.90
C ILE A 52 13.53 0.37 2.81
N PRO A 53 13.15 1.65 2.73
CA PRO A 53 13.78 2.60 1.82
C PRO A 53 15.13 3.06 2.39
N ASN A 54 16.12 3.24 1.52
CA ASN A 54 17.33 3.96 1.90
C ASN A 54 16.99 5.45 2.05
N THR A 55 17.37 6.06 3.16
CA THR A 55 17.07 7.48 3.40
C THR A 55 17.92 8.43 2.55
N GLN A 56 19.01 7.94 1.96
CA GLN A 56 19.99 8.73 1.20
C GLN A 56 19.95 8.45 -0.31
N SER A 57 19.24 7.41 -0.76
CA SER A 57 19.11 7.02 -2.17
C SER A 57 17.66 6.69 -2.52
N VAL A 58 17.40 6.37 -3.79
CA VAL A 58 16.06 5.92 -4.25
C VAL A 58 15.92 4.39 -4.14
N GLU A 59 16.89 3.73 -3.54
CA GLU A 59 16.91 2.27 -3.44
C GLU A 59 16.03 1.79 -2.28
N THR A 60 15.52 0.57 -2.43
CA THR A 60 14.75 -0.12 -1.40
C THR A 60 15.34 -1.50 -1.20
N LEU A 61 15.21 -2.00 0.03
CA LEU A 61 15.62 -3.35 0.39
C LEU A 61 14.41 -4.12 0.91
N SER A 62 14.01 -5.14 0.18
CA SER A 62 12.97 -6.08 0.60
C SER A 62 13.46 -6.96 1.76
N ILE A 63 12.56 -7.27 2.69
CA ILE A 63 12.83 -8.18 3.79
C ILE A 63 12.94 -9.60 3.22
N SER A 64 14.14 -10.16 3.34
CA SER A 64 14.50 -11.44 2.72
C SER A 64 13.87 -12.63 3.43
N ASN A 65 13.46 -13.64 2.65
CA ASN A 65 12.98 -14.93 3.17
C ASN A 65 14.15 -15.93 3.30
N THR A 66 15.14 -15.57 4.13
CA THR A 66 16.37 -16.37 4.31
C THR A 66 16.53 -16.85 5.76
N ASN A 67 17.40 -17.83 5.95
CA ASN A 67 17.77 -18.34 7.28
C ASN A 67 18.87 -17.49 7.95
N GLU A 68 19.24 -16.36 7.37
CA GLU A 68 20.18 -15.41 7.97
C GLU A 68 19.59 -14.83 9.26
N LEU A 69 20.43 -14.56 10.25
CA LEU A 69 19.98 -14.00 11.51
C LEU A 69 19.80 -12.49 11.39
N VAL A 70 18.80 -11.94 12.07
CA VAL A 70 18.52 -10.50 12.10
C VAL A 70 19.75 -9.69 12.53
N LYS A 71 20.49 -10.19 13.53
CA LYS A 71 21.71 -9.52 14.04
C LYS A 71 22.85 -9.46 13.01
N ASP A 72 22.85 -10.34 12.01
CA ASP A 72 23.87 -10.42 10.97
C ASP A 72 23.41 -9.64 9.72
N PHE A 73 22.13 -9.74 9.37
CA PHE A 73 21.51 -9.05 8.24
C PHE A 73 21.57 -7.53 8.34
N ILE A 74 21.26 -6.98 9.52
CA ILE A 74 21.23 -5.52 9.75
C ILE A 74 22.59 -4.85 9.49
N PRO A 75 23.72 -5.29 10.08
CA PRO A 75 25.01 -4.68 9.82
C PRO A 75 25.50 -4.90 8.38
N MET A 76 25.08 -6.00 7.72
CA MET A 76 25.40 -6.24 6.30
C MET A 76 24.67 -5.27 5.35
N ASN A 77 23.51 -4.73 5.77
CA ASN A 77 22.69 -3.81 4.99
C ASN A 77 22.63 -2.42 5.64
N ARG A 78 23.76 -1.95 6.15
CA ARG A 78 23.83 -0.79 7.04
C ARG A 78 23.26 0.51 6.47
N ASP A 79 23.35 0.67 5.15
CA ASP A 79 22.82 1.83 4.43
C ASP A 79 21.29 1.94 4.53
N PHE A 80 20.61 0.80 4.65
CA PHE A 80 19.16 0.73 4.85
C PHE A 80 18.77 0.80 6.32
N PHE A 81 19.62 0.32 7.22
CA PHE A 81 19.39 0.30 8.66
C PHE A 81 20.33 1.29 9.37
N PRO A 82 20.17 2.62 9.24
CA PRO A 82 21.10 3.60 9.80
C PRO A 82 21.11 3.59 11.34
N PHE A 83 22.18 4.14 11.94
CA PHE A 83 22.22 4.28 13.39
C PHE A 83 21.30 5.41 13.82
N SER A 84 20.39 5.14 14.74
CA SER A 84 19.71 6.20 15.48
C SER A 84 20.31 6.28 16.89
N PRO A 85 20.82 7.45 17.31
CA PRO A 85 21.28 7.65 18.68
C PRO A 85 20.12 7.62 19.69
N ASP A 86 18.92 8.02 19.25
CA ASP A 86 17.74 8.16 20.11
C ASP A 86 16.89 6.89 20.16
N THR A 87 16.91 6.07 19.11
CA THR A 87 16.10 4.84 19.01
C THR A 87 16.98 3.65 18.67
N LYS A 88 17.60 3.07 19.70
CA LYS A 88 18.52 1.94 19.52
C LYS A 88 17.76 0.71 18.99
N ASN A 89 18.23 0.18 17.86
CA ASN A 89 17.71 -1.03 17.21
C ASN A 89 16.24 -0.96 16.78
N THR A 90 15.72 0.25 16.60
CA THR A 90 14.38 0.46 16.10
C THR A 90 14.46 0.90 14.65
N TYR A 91 13.72 0.22 13.77
CA TYR A 91 13.73 0.47 12.34
C TYR A 91 12.30 0.62 11.81
N THR A 92 12.15 1.43 10.77
CA THR A 92 10.85 1.65 10.14
C THR A 92 10.80 0.85 8.85
N LEU A 93 9.75 0.03 8.71
CA LEU A 93 9.47 -0.77 7.53
C LEU A 93 8.18 -0.28 6.88
N TYR A 94 7.99 -0.64 5.62
CA TYR A 94 6.78 -0.36 4.85
C TYR A 94 6.29 -1.64 4.19
N ALA A 95 4.99 -1.88 4.26
CA ALA A 95 4.32 -2.89 3.46
C ALA A 95 3.65 -2.21 2.26
N ILE A 96 3.86 -2.78 1.07
CA ILE A 96 3.09 -2.44 -0.12
C ILE A 96 2.07 -3.55 -0.37
N ASP A 97 0.82 -3.17 -0.51
CA ASP A 97 -0.31 -4.07 -0.70
C ASP A 97 -0.98 -3.84 -2.07
N ARG A 98 -1.86 -4.77 -2.46
CA ARG A 98 -2.60 -4.68 -3.72
C ARG A 98 -3.48 -3.43 -3.81
N MET A 99 -4.09 -3.00 -2.70
CA MET A 99 -4.92 -1.79 -2.70
C MET A 99 -4.08 -0.54 -2.97
N TYR A 100 -2.85 -0.48 -2.48
CA TYR A 100 -1.92 0.59 -2.81
C TYR A 100 -1.67 0.62 -4.32
N ARG A 101 -1.38 -0.53 -4.93
CA ARG A 101 -1.14 -0.65 -6.37
C ARG A 101 -2.34 -0.16 -7.18
N GLU A 102 -3.55 -0.56 -6.82
CA GLU A 102 -4.79 -0.13 -7.49
C GLU A 102 -5.03 1.38 -7.41
N ARG A 103 -4.50 2.07 -6.39
CA ARG A 103 -4.65 3.52 -6.22
C ARG A 103 -3.60 4.33 -6.98
N ILE A 104 -2.42 3.76 -7.22
CA ILE A 104 -1.32 4.44 -7.93
C ILE A 104 -1.31 4.14 -9.43
N ASP A 105 -1.83 2.98 -9.85
CA ASP A 105 -2.07 2.70 -11.26
C ASP A 105 -3.28 3.55 -11.69
N PRO A 106 -3.11 4.60 -12.51
CA PRO A 106 -4.26 5.30 -13.06
C PRO A 106 -5.09 4.27 -13.83
N PRO A 107 -6.44 4.32 -13.78
CA PRO A 107 -7.25 3.47 -14.62
C PRO A 107 -6.80 3.70 -16.06
N VAL A 108 -6.21 2.67 -16.67
CA VAL A 108 -5.92 2.70 -18.10
C VAL A 108 -7.28 2.85 -18.75
N ASP A 109 -7.59 4.06 -19.22
CA ASP A 109 -8.74 4.33 -20.05
C ASP A 109 -8.73 3.29 -21.18
N THR A 110 -9.53 2.25 -21.02
CA THR A 110 -9.68 1.17 -22.00
C THR A 110 -10.54 1.66 -23.17
N THR A 111 -10.51 2.97 -23.45
CA THR A 111 -11.20 3.63 -24.55
C THR A 111 -10.27 3.76 -25.75
N VAL A 112 -9.57 2.70 -26.14
CA VAL A 112 -9.11 2.56 -27.52
C VAL A 112 -9.30 1.11 -27.98
N GLN A 113 -10.44 0.93 -28.65
CA GLN A 113 -10.70 -0.02 -29.74
C GLN A 113 -10.96 -1.49 -29.39
N HIS A 114 -12.25 -1.83 -29.30
CA HIS A 114 -12.79 -2.84 -30.22
C HIS A 114 -14.08 -2.33 -30.89
N SER A 115 -13.99 -2.32 -32.22
CA SER A 115 -14.98 -2.15 -33.29
C SER A 115 -16.45 -2.47 -33.01
N HIS A 116 -17.31 -1.63 -33.60
CA HIS A 116 -18.59 -1.92 -34.29
C HIS A 116 -19.60 -2.92 -33.69
N HIS A 117 -20.86 -2.45 -33.65
CA HIS A 117 -22.11 -3.14 -33.28
C HIS A 117 -22.44 -3.28 -31.79
N ALA A 118 -23.16 -2.29 -31.25
CA ALA A 118 -24.60 -2.40 -31.04
C ALA A 118 -25.11 -1.17 -30.30
N ARG A 119 -25.85 -0.34 -31.04
CA ARG A 119 -26.63 0.79 -30.54
C ARG A 119 -27.62 0.29 -29.49
N ARG A 120 -27.31 0.45 -28.21
CA ARG A 120 -28.30 0.44 -27.11
C ARG A 120 -28.33 1.83 -26.52
N GLU A 121 -29.15 2.67 -27.13
CA GLU A 121 -29.57 3.94 -26.56
C GLU A 121 -30.30 3.64 -25.24
N ILE A 122 -29.69 3.98 -24.11
CA ILE A 122 -30.43 4.10 -22.85
C ILE A 122 -31.21 5.42 -22.97
N LYS A 123 -32.49 5.32 -23.35
CA LYS A 123 -33.45 6.41 -23.20
C LYS A 123 -33.68 6.65 -21.71
N THR A 124 -33.02 7.65 -21.14
CA THR A 124 -33.46 8.25 -19.88
C THR A 124 -34.46 9.37 -20.21
N ASN A 125 -35.74 9.00 -20.31
CA ASN A 125 -36.87 9.93 -20.28
C ASN A 125 -36.99 10.53 -18.87
N HIS A 126 -36.21 11.55 -18.48
CA HIS A 126 -36.49 12.34 -17.26
C HIS A 126 -35.86 13.73 -17.30
N ALA A 127 -35.99 14.45 -18.43
CA ALA A 127 -35.57 15.85 -18.51
C ALA A 127 -36.53 16.75 -19.31
N GLU A 128 -37.79 16.35 -19.50
CA GLU A 128 -38.79 17.15 -20.23
C GLU A 128 -39.54 18.15 -19.33
N GLY A 129 -39.51 17.99 -18.01
CA GLY A 129 -40.32 18.79 -17.08
C GLY A 129 -39.72 20.14 -16.64
N PHE A 130 -38.41 20.36 -16.77
CA PHE A 130 -37.77 21.55 -16.20
C PHE A 130 -37.52 22.68 -17.22
N ILE A 131 -37.41 22.34 -18.51
CA ILE A 131 -37.08 23.31 -19.58
C ILE A 131 -38.33 24.04 -20.12
N GLN A 132 -39.54 23.52 -19.89
CA GLN A 132 -40.79 24.24 -20.24
C GLN A 132 -41.20 25.32 -19.22
N SER A 133 -40.71 25.25 -17.98
CA SER A 133 -41.11 26.18 -16.92
C SER A 133 -40.39 27.54 -16.97
N THR A 134 -39.19 27.61 -17.56
CA THR A 134 -38.44 28.88 -17.67
C THR A 134 -38.82 29.71 -18.91
N LYS A 135 -39.44 29.11 -19.93
CA LYS A 135 -39.91 29.84 -21.12
C LYS A 135 -41.28 30.52 -20.96
N ARG A 136 -42.08 30.17 -19.95
CA ARG A 136 -43.36 30.83 -19.66
C ARG A 136 -43.26 32.02 -18.70
N MET A 137 -42.12 32.22 -18.03
CA MET A 137 -41.93 33.32 -17.07
C MET A 137 -41.30 34.58 -17.70
N LEU A 138 -40.82 34.51 -18.95
CA LEU A 138 -40.21 35.62 -19.69
C LEU A 138 -41.10 36.17 -20.83
N SER A 139 -42.36 35.75 -20.93
CA SER A 139 -43.32 36.24 -21.94
C SER A 139 -44.54 36.96 -21.32
N LEU A 140 -44.45 37.34 -20.04
CA LEU A 140 -45.40 38.22 -19.37
C LEU A 140 -44.57 39.24 -18.58
N TRP A 141 -43.97 40.19 -19.31
CA TRP A 141 -43.70 41.58 -18.93
C TRP A 141 -43.26 42.33 -20.19
#